data_AF-B7GQZ4-F1
#
_entry.id   AF-B7GQZ4-F1
#
_cell.length_a   1.000
_cell.length_b   1.000
_cell.length_c   1.000
_cell.angle_alpha   90.00
_cell.angle_beta   90.00
_cell.angle_gamma   90.00
#
_symmetry.space_group_name_H-M   'P 1'
#
loop_
_entity.id
_entity.type
_entity.pdbx_description
1 polymer ?
#
loop_
_entity_poly.entity_id
_entity_poly.type
_entity_poly.pdbx_seq_one_letter_code
_entity_poly.pdbx_strand_id
1 'polypeptide(L)'
;MSKPINEPRLVQQVLIADEDLSFELAALVPPANGITNAASTFIDKATKLLLSDKIMLTNEQHTAIATAIAVAQLTVKEGAAVSKLLRNPDASTDIIAGLRLASEDRHDA
;
A
#
# COMPACT_ATOMS: atom_id res chain seq x y z
N MET A 1 -27.59 36.56 18.34
CA MET A 1 -26.30 35.84 18.34
C MET A 1 -26.53 34.49 17.65
N SER A 2 -26.01 34.31 16.44
CA SER A 2 -26.28 33.14 15.59
C SER A 2 -25.38 31.97 15.97
N LYS A 3 -25.97 30.77 16.12
CA LYS A 3 -25.24 29.52 16.38
C LYS A 3 -24.42 29.12 15.14
N PRO A 4 -23.20 28.56 15.28
CA PRO A 4 -22.50 28.00 14.13
C PRO A 4 -23.18 26.69 13.72
N ILE A 5 -23.55 26.58 12.45
CA ILE A 5 -24.04 25.35 11.84
C ILE A 5 -22.81 24.48 11.61
N ASN A 6 -22.69 23.39 12.36
CA ASN A 6 -21.70 22.35 12.09
C ASN A 6 -22.23 21.50 10.94
N GLU A 7 -22.00 21.96 9.71
CA GLU A 7 -22.33 21.19 8.52
C GLU A 7 -21.51 19.90 8.54
N PRO A 8 -22.13 18.71 8.48
CA PRO A 8 -21.38 17.47 8.29
C PRO A 8 -20.62 17.62 6.98
N ARG A 9 -19.28 17.64 7.02
CA ARG A 9 -18.48 17.49 5.80
C ARG A 9 -18.94 16.19 5.17
N LEU A 10 -19.73 16.31 4.10
CA LEU A 10 -19.99 15.22 3.18
C LEU A 10 -18.62 14.80 2.68
N VAL A 11 -18.07 13.76 3.29
CA VAL A 11 -16.99 12.99 2.71
C VAL A 11 -17.62 12.45 1.44
N GLN A 12 -17.40 13.13 0.33
CA GLN A 12 -17.52 12.52 -0.99
C GLN A 12 -16.51 11.39 -0.96
N GLN A 13 -16.96 10.23 -0.47
CA GLN A 13 -16.41 8.96 -0.88
C GLN A 13 -16.58 9.02 -2.39
N VAL A 14 -15.50 9.35 -3.07
CA VAL A 14 -15.38 9.12 -4.50
C VAL A 14 -15.66 7.63 -4.61
N LEU A 15 -16.89 7.27 -5.00
CA LEU A 15 -17.18 5.95 -5.52
C LEU A 15 -16.22 5.85 -6.71
N ILE A 16 -15.08 5.20 -6.47
CA ILE A 16 -14.31 4.57 -7.53
C ILE A 16 -15.37 3.71 -8.21
N ALA A 17 -15.68 4.02 -9.47
CA ALA A 17 -16.64 3.24 -10.23
C ALA A 17 -16.28 1.77 -10.02
N ASP A 18 -17.21 1.01 -9.46
CA ASP A 18 -17.09 -0.44 -9.33
C ASP A 18 -16.95 -0.97 -10.77
N GLU A 19 -15.72 -1.03 -11.27
CA GLU A 19 -15.36 -2.02 -12.27
C GLU A 19 -15.69 -3.35 -11.60
N ASP A 20 -16.70 -4.03 -12.15
CA ASP A 20 -17.37 -5.19 -11.55
C ASP A 20 -16.36 -6.16 -10.93
N LEU A 21 -16.14 -6.00 -9.61
CA LEU A 21 -15.27 -6.87 -8.86
C LEU A 21 -15.91 -8.25 -8.89
N SER A 22 -15.29 -9.18 -9.63
CA SER A 22 -15.77 -10.56 -9.73
C SER A 22 -16.06 -11.09 -8.32
N PHE A 23 -17.24 -11.68 -8.15
CA PHE A 23 -17.70 -12.22 -6.86
C PHE A 23 -16.68 -13.19 -6.26
N GLU A 24 -16.01 -13.97 -7.11
CA GLU A 24 -14.97 -14.93 -6.76
C GLU A 24 -13.69 -14.25 -6.24
N LEU A 25 -13.32 -13.08 -6.79
CA LEU A 25 -12.13 -12.33 -6.39
C LEU A 25 -12.38 -11.39 -5.21
N ALA A 26 -13.64 -11.05 -4.94
CA ALA A 26 -14.01 -10.12 -3.87
C ALA A 26 -13.51 -10.55 -2.49
N ALA A 27 -13.46 -11.87 -2.24
CA ALA A 27 -12.93 -12.42 -0.99
C ALA A 27 -11.43 -12.10 -0.75
N LEU A 28 -10.67 -11.83 -1.81
CA LEU A 28 -9.24 -11.50 -1.74
C LEU A 28 -8.97 -10.01 -1.54
N VAL A 29 -9.96 -9.15 -1.76
CA VAL A 29 -9.78 -7.69 -1.63
C VAL A 29 -9.48 -7.25 -0.19
N PRO A 30 -10.18 -7.72 0.87
CA PRO A 30 -9.83 -7.34 2.23
C PRO A 30 -8.41 -7.77 2.64
N PRO A 31 -7.96 -9.02 2.39
CA PRO A 31 -6.56 -9.40 2.60
C PRO A 31 -5.56 -8.56 1.81
N ALA A 32 -5.83 -8.26 0.53
CA ALA A 32 -4.96 -7.43 -0.31
C ALA A 32 -4.77 -6.02 0.26
N ASN A 33 -5.86 -5.36 0.68
CA ASN A 33 -5.79 -4.06 1.37
C ASN A 33 -5.03 -4.17 2.71
N GLY A 34 -5.08 -5.33 3.36
CA GLY A 34 -4.31 -5.61 4.58
C GLY A 34 -2.80 -5.45 4.39
N ILE A 35 -2.26 -5.81 3.21
CA ILE A 35 -0.84 -5.68 2.88
C ILE A 35 -0.41 -4.21 2.91
N THR A 36 -1.10 -3.35 2.16
CA THR A 36 -0.78 -1.92 2.07
C THR A 36 -1.01 -1.21 3.40
N ASN A 37 -2.04 -1.60 4.15
CA ASN A 37 -2.35 -1.01 5.46
C ASN A 37 -1.28 -1.34 6.50
N ALA A 38 -0.84 -2.61 6.56
CA ALA A 38 0.21 -3.05 7.48
C ALA A 38 1.54 -2.37 7.16
N ALA A 39 1.93 -2.34 5.88
CA ALA A 39 3.16 -1.70 5.43
C ALA A 39 3.15 -0.18 5.72
N SER A 40 2.04 0.51 5.42
CA SER A 40 1.91 1.95 5.72
C SER A 40 1.98 2.23 7.22
N THR A 41 1.31 1.41 8.04
CA THR A 41 1.37 1.52 9.50
C THR A 41 2.79 1.31 10.03
N PHE A 42 3.53 0.36 9.45
CA PHE A 42 4.92 0.14 9.80
C PHE A 42 5.79 1.34 9.44
N ILE A 43 5.68 1.87 8.22
CA ILE A 43 6.44 3.05 7.75
C ILE A 43 6.22 4.24 8.69
N ASP A 44 4.96 4.52 9.05
CA ASP A 44 4.63 5.61 9.97
C ASP A 44 5.33 5.46 11.33
N LYS A 45 5.29 4.26 11.91
CA LYS A 45 5.91 3.98 13.21
C LYS A 45 7.43 4.02 13.14
N ALA A 46 8.01 3.43 12.10
CA ALA A 46 9.45 3.37 11.88
C ALA A 46 10.02 4.78 11.62
N THR A 47 9.33 5.61 10.84
CA THR A 47 9.72 7.00 10.59
C THR A 47 9.67 7.82 11.88
N LYS A 48 8.61 7.69 12.68
CA LYS A 48 8.53 8.34 14.00
C LYS A 48 9.64 7.90 14.94
N LEU A 49 10.05 6.64 14.88
CA LEU A 49 11.16 6.11 15.67
C LEU A 49 12.49 6.74 15.25
N LEU A 50 12.77 6.86 13.94
CA LEU A 50 13.99 7.50 13.43
C LEU A 50 14.07 8.99 13.76
N LEU A 51 12.94 9.69 13.81
CA LEU A 51 12.86 11.12 14.11
C LEU A 51 12.78 11.43 15.63
N SER A 52 12.80 10.40 16.48
CA SER A 52 12.61 10.58 17.93
C SER A 52 13.93 10.88 18.63
N ASP A 53 14.11 12.12 19.08
CA ASP A 53 15.27 12.53 19.90
C ASP A 53 15.35 11.85 21.28
N LYS A 54 14.28 11.14 21.68
CA LYS A 54 14.18 10.43 22.96
C LYS A 54 14.82 9.03 22.94
N ILE A 55 15.15 8.51 21.75
CA ILE A 55 15.62 7.14 21.57
C ILE A 55 16.99 7.20 20.90
N MET A 56 18.00 6.65 21.58
CA MET A 56 19.34 6.55 21.03
C MET A 56 19.48 5.20 20.31
N LEU A 57 19.41 5.24 18.98
CA LEU A 57 19.67 4.09 18.13
C LEU A 57 21.17 3.98 17.82
N THR A 58 21.69 2.77 17.71
CA THR A 58 23.02 2.57 17.13
C THR A 58 22.98 2.86 15.62
N ASN A 59 24.14 3.12 15.02
CA ASN A 59 24.24 3.31 13.56
C ASN A 59 23.70 2.11 12.77
N GLU A 60 23.93 0.90 13.28
CA GLU A 60 23.43 -0.34 12.68
C GLU A 60 21.91 -0.42 12.76
N GLN A 61 21.32 -0.08 13.92
CA GLN A 61 19.86 -0.04 14.09
C GLN A 61 19.22 1.02 13.20
N HIS A 62 19.84 2.20 13.08
CA HIS A 62 19.38 3.25 12.18
C HIS A 62 19.37 2.76 10.72
N THR A 63 20.46 2.13 10.28
CA THR A 63 20.59 1.57 8.93
C THR A 63 19.56 0.46 8.67
N ALA A 64 19.34 -0.41 9.67
CA ALA A 64 18.35 -1.48 9.58
C ALA A 64 16.93 -0.93 9.45
N ILE A 65 16.56 0.07 10.26
CA ILE A 65 15.22 0.67 10.19
C ILE A 65 15.03 1.43 8.87
N ALA A 66 16.03 2.20 8.41
CA ALA A 66 15.97 2.89 7.13
C ALA A 66 15.79 1.90 5.95
N THR A 67 16.54 0.79 5.96
CA THR A 67 16.40 -0.28 4.98
C THR A 67 15.01 -0.94 5.07
N ALA A 68 14.51 -1.20 6.27
CA ALA A 68 13.19 -1.78 6.47
C ALA A 68 12.06 -0.86 5.98
N ILE A 69 12.20 0.46 6.13
CA ILE A 69 11.27 1.45 5.54
C ILE A 69 11.27 1.36 4.02
N ALA A 70 12.45 1.28 3.39
CA ALA A 70 12.55 1.16 1.94
C ALA A 70 11.87 -0.12 1.42
N VAL A 71 12.06 -1.25 2.11
CA VAL A 71 11.37 -2.51 1.79
C VAL A 71 9.85 -2.35 1.98
N ALA A 72 9.39 -1.76 3.08
CA ALA A 72 7.96 -1.54 3.31
C ALA A 72 7.33 -0.61 2.26
N GLN A 73 8.05 0.41 1.77
CA GLN A 73 7.60 1.27 0.68
C GLN A 73 7.40 0.48 -0.63
N LEU A 74 8.32 -0.44 -0.93
CA LEU A 74 8.14 -1.37 -2.05
C LEU A 74 6.90 -2.25 -1.83
N THR A 75 6.68 -2.77 -0.62
CA THR A 75 5.49 -3.55 -0.27
C THR A 75 4.19 -2.77 -0.46
N VAL A 76 4.16 -1.46 -0.17
CA VAL A 76 2.97 -0.62 -0.45
C VAL A 76 2.69 -0.56 -1.96
N LYS A 77 3.73 -0.37 -2.78
CA LYS A 77 3.62 -0.34 -4.24
C LYS A 77 3.12 -1.67 -4.80
N GLU A 78 3.71 -2.77 -4.34
CA GLU A 78 3.33 -4.12 -4.78
C GLU A 78 1.94 -4.50 -4.29
N GLY A 79 1.58 -4.19 -3.04
CA GLY A 79 0.24 -4.41 -2.50
C GLY A 79 -0.84 -3.62 -3.26
N ALA A 80 -0.53 -2.40 -3.70
CA ALA A 80 -1.44 -1.63 -4.56
C ALA A 80 -1.63 -2.29 -5.94
N ALA A 81 -0.57 -2.89 -6.50
CA ALA A 81 -0.68 -3.67 -7.73
C ALA A 81 -1.54 -4.93 -7.54
N VAL A 82 -1.41 -5.63 -6.40
CA VAL A 82 -2.30 -6.76 -6.04
C VAL A 82 -3.76 -6.31 -6.00
N SER A 83 -4.06 -5.22 -5.31
CA SER A 83 -5.43 -4.69 -5.25
C SER A 83 -5.97 -4.27 -6.63
N LYS A 84 -5.12 -3.74 -7.51
CA LYS A 84 -5.49 -3.37 -8.88
C LYS A 84 -5.78 -4.60 -9.74
N LEU A 85 -4.93 -5.63 -9.66
CA LEU A 85 -5.10 -6.91 -10.37
C LEU A 85 -6.44 -7.57 -10.03
N LEU A 86 -6.84 -7.53 -8.75
CA LEU A 86 -8.09 -8.15 -8.29
C LEU A 86 -9.34 -7.37 -8.73
N ARG A 87 -9.26 -6.03 -8.81
CA ARG A 87 -10.39 -5.18 -9.18
C ARG A 87 -10.62 -5.10 -10.67
N ASN A 88 -9.55 -5.19 -11.47
CA ASN A 88 -9.66 -5.19 -12.93
C ASN A 88 -8.57 -6.07 -13.56
N PRO A 89 -8.79 -7.40 -13.59
CA PRO A 89 -7.86 -8.34 -14.19
C PRO A 89 -7.59 -8.06 -15.66
N ASP A 90 -8.63 -7.70 -16.43
CA ASP A 90 -8.54 -7.51 -17.89
C ASP A 90 -7.69 -6.27 -18.24
N ALA A 91 -7.89 -5.15 -17.54
CA ALA A 91 -7.06 -3.95 -17.72
C ALA A 91 -5.67 -4.07 -17.10
N SER A 92 -5.38 -5.15 -16.38
CA SER A 92 -4.07 -5.40 -15.78
C SER A 92 -3.15 -6.27 -16.64
N THR A 93 -3.54 -6.58 -17.88
CA THR A 93 -2.76 -7.39 -18.83
C THR A 93 -1.31 -6.89 -18.99
N ASP A 94 -1.10 -5.57 -19.08
CA ASP A 94 0.25 -4.99 -19.20
C ASP A 94 1.10 -5.16 -17.93
N ILE A 95 0.46 -5.08 -16.75
CA ILE A 95 1.12 -5.32 -15.46
C ILE A 95 1.54 -6.80 -15.37
N ILE A 96 0.65 -7.71 -15.78
CA ILE A 96 0.91 -9.15 -15.80
C ILE A 96 2.06 -9.47 -16.77
N ALA A 97 2.04 -8.91 -17.97
CA ALA A 97 3.10 -9.09 -18.97
C ALA A 97 4.45 -8.54 -18.47
N GLY A 98 4.46 -7.34 -17.88
CA GLY A 98 5.68 -6.74 -17.32
C GLY A 98 6.28 -7.54 -16.16
N LEU A 99 5.44 -8.07 -15.26
CA LEU A 99 5.89 -8.93 -14.17
C LEU A 99 6.46 -10.26 -14.69
N ARG A 100 5.89 -10.80 -15.75
CA ARG A 100 6.38 -12.04 -16.37
C ARG A 100 7.77 -11.86 -16.98
N LEU A 101 7.99 -10.78 -17.74
CA LEU A 101 9.30 -10.46 -18.31
C LEU A 101 10.37 -10.29 -17.22
N ALA A 102 10.05 -9.54 -16.16
CA ALA A 102 10.95 -9.37 -15.02
C ALA A 102 11.23 -10.68 -14.23
N SER A 103 10.35 -11.68 -14.35
CA SER A 103 10.58 -13.00 -13.76
C SER A 103 11.44 -13.91 -14.65
N GLU A 104 11.33 -13.80 -15.96
CA GLU A 104 12.12 -14.56 -16.95
C GLU A 104 13.59 -14.08 -16.92
N ASP A 105 13.84 -12.76 -16.86
CA ASP A 105 15.19 -12.19 -16.74
C ASP A 105 15.95 -12.62 -15.46
N ARG A 106 15.23 -13.04 -14.40
CA ARG A 106 15.83 -13.49 -13.14
C ARG A 106 16.17 -14.99 -13.13
N HIS A 107 15.67 -15.76 -14.09
CA HIS A 107 15.99 -17.19 -14.20
C HIS A 107 17.21 -17.46 -15.10
N ASP A 108 17.67 -16.46 -15.85
CA ASP A 108 18.81 -16.55 -16.77
C ASP A 108 20.11 -15.93 -16.22
N ALA A 109 20.16 -15.57 -14.93
CA ALA A 109 21.32 -15.00 -14.23
C ALA A 109 21.77 -15.87 -13.05
#